data_AF-A0A2X2BKT7-F1
#
_entry.id   AF-A0A2X2BKT7-F1
#
_cell.length_a   1.000
_cell.length_b   1.000
_cell.length_c   1.000
_cell.angle_alpha   90.00
_cell.angle_beta   90.00
_cell.angle_gamma   90.00
#
_symmetry.space_group_name_H-M   'P 1'
#
loop_
_entity.id
_entity.type
_entity.pdbx_description
1 polymer ?
#
loop_
_entity_poly.entity_id
_entity_poly.type
_entity_poly.pdbx_seq_one_letter_code
_entity_poly.pdbx_strand_id
1 'polypeptide(L)'
;MIHLWRGRQYLDITDELTLENRLHQVIPQAFFCLEQLAQGDEQQQESNLQALLSLRELIEFMPSLDHQYDYKSDFYQQLNRLDGQLDTVPLLKGAVDALRYLGSYIDEKTLAAVLNATFSTGSSPEHAIGYFVGIMRTAPELVIRLPLLVNHLNSLLQQWDEERFIQILPDLRFAFSQLNPKQNAELAQYIANDIGLDTQALSLWQSEFSAKQMLEATKLNQKLQQRIKTQGMISWFEAKKTEKGDHSHGEA
;
A
#
# COMPACT_ATOMS: atom_id res chain seq x y z
N MET A 1 5.82 -10.55 18.40
CA MET A 1 7.23 -10.76 18.87
C MET A 1 8.01 -9.45 18.90
N ILE A 2 8.18 -8.73 17.77
CA ILE A 2 8.93 -7.45 17.73
C ILE A 2 8.34 -6.41 18.70
N HIS A 3 7.01 -6.27 18.76
CA HIS A 3 6.34 -5.38 19.72
C HIS A 3 6.55 -5.79 21.19
N LEU A 4 6.70 -7.09 21.48
CA LEU A 4 7.01 -7.58 22.83
C LEU A 4 8.46 -7.24 23.20
N TRP A 5 9.40 -7.39 22.27
CA TRP A 5 10.80 -6.99 22.50
C TRP A 5 10.94 -5.47 22.69
N ARG A 6 10.24 -4.65 21.89
CA ARG A 6 10.22 -3.18 22.04
C ARG A 6 9.54 -2.73 23.33
N GLY A 7 8.53 -3.48 23.78
CA GLY A 7 7.81 -3.22 25.02
C GLY A 7 8.46 -3.82 26.28
N ARG A 8 9.59 -4.54 26.17
CA ARG A 8 10.16 -5.30 27.29
C ARG A 8 10.55 -4.44 28.48
N GLN A 9 11.05 -3.22 28.22
CA GLN A 9 11.37 -2.23 29.26
C GLN A 9 10.15 -1.75 30.05
N TYR A 10 8.95 -1.79 29.44
CA TYR A 10 7.70 -1.41 30.09
C TYR A 10 7.01 -2.59 30.79
N LEU A 11 7.34 -3.82 30.40
CA LEU A 11 6.68 -5.06 30.85
C LEU A 11 7.48 -5.86 31.88
N ASP A 12 8.63 -5.34 32.33
CA ASP A 12 9.54 -5.97 33.31
C ASP A 12 9.91 -7.42 32.94
N ILE A 13 10.08 -7.68 31.65
CA ILE A 13 10.40 -9.02 31.12
C ILE A 13 11.87 -9.30 31.42
N THR A 14 12.12 -10.16 32.41
CA THR A 14 13.47 -10.52 32.88
C THR A 14 14.20 -11.51 31.97
N ASP A 15 13.47 -12.16 31.05
CA ASP A 15 13.96 -13.30 30.26
C ASP A 15 14.35 -12.88 28.83
N GLU A 16 15.25 -11.90 28.72
CA GLU A 16 15.65 -11.29 27.44
C GLU A 16 16.36 -12.29 26.51
N LEU A 17 17.18 -13.18 27.09
CA LEU A 17 17.95 -14.21 26.38
C LEU A 17 17.05 -15.27 25.72
N THR A 18 15.93 -15.65 26.33
CA THR A 18 15.04 -16.66 25.74
C THR A 18 14.27 -16.09 24.56
N LEU A 19 13.89 -14.80 24.63
CA LEU A 19 13.24 -14.09 23.54
C LEU A 19 14.18 -13.89 22.34
N GLU A 20 15.42 -13.46 22.59
CA GLU A 20 16.46 -13.30 21.57
C GLU A 20 16.71 -14.64 20.84
N ASN A 21 16.97 -15.71 21.59
CA ASN A 21 17.18 -17.05 21.02
C ASN A 21 15.99 -17.52 20.16
N ARG A 22 14.75 -17.20 20.56
CA ARG A 22 13.55 -17.51 19.76
C ARG A 22 13.53 -16.72 18.45
N LEU A 23 13.92 -15.44 18.45
CA LEU A 23 13.99 -14.63 17.23
C LEU A 23 15.01 -15.21 16.24
N HIS A 24 16.20 -15.61 16.73
CA HIS A 24 17.20 -16.29 15.90
C HIS A 24 16.70 -17.64 15.34
N GLN A 25 15.88 -18.39 16.08
CA GLN A 25 15.33 -19.67 15.62
C GLN A 25 14.23 -19.53 14.54
N VAL A 26 13.48 -18.43 14.55
CA VAL A 26 12.38 -18.22 13.59
C VAL A 26 12.89 -17.88 12.20
N ILE A 27 14.05 -17.22 12.08
CA ILE A 27 14.56 -16.75 10.77
C ILE A 27 14.85 -17.90 9.79
N PRO A 28 15.57 -18.98 10.16
CA PRO A 28 15.77 -20.12 9.26
C PRO A 28 14.47 -20.80 8.85
N GLN A 29 13.48 -20.87 9.75
CA GLN A 29 12.16 -21.44 9.45
C GLN A 29 11.41 -20.56 8.44
N ALA A 30 11.47 -19.24 8.62
CA ALA A 30 10.88 -18.30 7.67
C ALA A 30 11.54 -18.41 6.28
N PHE A 31 12.87 -18.56 6.21
CA PHE A 31 13.58 -18.79 4.95
C PHE A 31 13.16 -20.09 4.27
N PHE A 32 12.92 -21.17 5.01
CA PHE A 32 12.37 -22.40 4.44
C PHE A 32 10.98 -22.19 3.82
N CYS A 33 10.12 -21.40 4.47
CA CYS A 33 8.80 -21.07 3.94
C CYS A 33 8.85 -20.14 2.71
N LEU A 34 9.91 -19.33 2.55
CA LEU A 34 10.07 -18.45 1.38
C LEU A 34 10.11 -19.24 0.06
N GLU A 35 10.67 -20.46 0.07
CA GLU A 35 10.72 -21.32 -1.12
C GLU A 35 9.32 -21.77 -1.60
N GLN A 36 8.32 -21.73 -0.71
CA GLN A 36 6.95 -22.13 -1.02
C GLN A 36 6.09 -20.98 -1.56
N LEU A 37 6.63 -19.76 -1.63
CA LEU A 37 5.91 -18.56 -2.07
C LEU A 37 5.38 -18.67 -3.50
N ALA A 38 6.09 -19.39 -4.37
CA ALA A 38 5.73 -19.58 -5.78
C ALA A 38 4.49 -20.47 -6.01
N GLN A 39 4.03 -21.20 -5.00
CA GLN A 39 3.01 -22.25 -5.15
C GLN A 39 1.63 -21.85 -4.59
N GLY A 40 1.48 -20.62 -4.07
CA GLY A 40 0.25 -20.16 -3.42
C GLY A 40 -0.86 -19.77 -4.39
N ASP A 41 -2.11 -20.06 -4.01
CA ASP A 41 -3.31 -19.49 -4.63
C ASP A 41 -3.45 -17.99 -4.33
N GLU A 42 -4.40 -17.30 -4.99
CA GLU A 42 -4.60 -15.85 -4.86
C GLU A 42 -4.85 -15.40 -3.42
N GLN A 43 -5.56 -16.20 -2.60
CA GLN A 43 -5.80 -15.90 -1.20
C GLN A 43 -4.52 -16.04 -0.37
N GLN A 44 -3.69 -17.03 -0.69
CA GLN A 44 -2.41 -17.26 -0.04
C GLN A 44 -1.37 -16.22 -0.44
N GLN A 45 -1.43 -15.66 -1.65
CA GLN A 45 -0.50 -14.61 -2.12
C GLN A 45 -0.52 -13.37 -1.24
N GLU A 46 -1.69 -12.94 -0.78
CA GLU A 46 -1.84 -11.80 0.11
C GLU A 46 -1.21 -12.05 1.48
N SER A 47 -1.49 -13.22 2.07
CA SER A 47 -0.90 -13.66 3.33
C SER A 47 0.62 -13.80 3.23
N ASN A 48 1.09 -14.35 2.11
CA ASN A 48 2.49 -14.54 1.77
C ASN A 48 3.24 -13.20 1.64
N LEU A 49 2.63 -12.20 0.99
CA LEU A 49 3.19 -10.86 0.89
C LEU A 49 3.32 -10.22 2.27
N GLN A 50 2.27 -10.31 3.10
CA GLN A 50 2.31 -9.78 4.46
C GLN A 50 3.39 -10.47 5.32
N ALA A 51 3.56 -11.78 5.16
CA ALA A 51 4.62 -12.54 5.81
C ALA A 51 6.02 -12.11 5.34
N LEU A 52 6.21 -11.87 4.04
CA LEU A 52 7.45 -11.37 3.47
C LEU A 52 7.82 -9.98 4.03
N LEU A 53 6.86 -9.05 4.10
CA LEU A 53 7.07 -7.73 4.67
C LEU A 53 7.39 -7.81 6.17
N SER A 54 6.68 -8.65 6.91
CA SER A 54 6.94 -8.88 8.34
C SER A 54 8.33 -9.49 8.59
N LEU A 55 8.77 -10.39 7.71
CA LEU A 55 10.11 -10.98 7.76
C LEU A 55 11.18 -9.93 7.46
N ARG A 56 10.97 -9.07 6.44
CA ARG A 56 11.87 -7.94 6.16
C ARG A 56 12.00 -7.03 7.38
N GLU A 57 10.89 -6.63 8.00
CA GLU A 57 10.93 -5.79 9.21
C GLU A 57 11.70 -6.46 10.35
N LEU A 58 11.52 -7.78 10.53
CA LEU A 58 12.27 -8.55 11.51
C LEU A 58 13.78 -8.52 11.21
N ILE A 59 14.18 -8.76 9.96
CA ILE A 59 15.59 -8.78 9.54
C ILE A 59 16.23 -7.41 9.66
N GLU A 60 15.53 -6.34 9.27
CA GLU A 60 16.00 -4.96 9.45
C GLU A 60 16.18 -4.61 10.93
N PHE A 61 15.46 -5.29 11.82
CA PHE A 61 15.53 -5.12 13.25
C PHE A 61 16.62 -5.97 13.93
N MET A 62 17.00 -7.12 13.37
CA MET A 62 18.00 -8.04 13.98
C MET A 62 19.34 -7.38 14.34
N PRO A 63 19.94 -6.48 13.53
CA PRO A 63 21.17 -5.79 13.90
C PRO A 63 21.07 -4.97 15.19
N SER A 64 19.86 -4.56 15.60
CA SER A 64 19.66 -3.87 16.88
C SER A 64 19.75 -4.80 18.09
N LEU A 65 19.67 -6.12 17.87
CA LEU A 65 19.77 -7.17 18.89
C LEU A 65 21.21 -7.68 18.99
N ASP A 66 21.73 -8.15 17.87
CA ASP A 66 23.02 -8.81 17.76
C ASP A 66 23.63 -8.55 16.38
N HIS A 67 24.94 -8.25 16.36
CA HIS A 67 25.70 -7.99 15.15
C HIS A 67 26.47 -9.22 14.64
N GLN A 68 26.43 -10.36 15.35
CA GLN A 68 27.18 -11.55 14.97
C GLN A 68 26.68 -12.23 13.69
N TYR A 69 25.40 -12.05 13.35
CA TYR A 69 24.76 -12.71 12.21
C TYR A 69 24.33 -11.72 11.13
N ASP A 70 24.73 -11.96 9.88
CA ASP A 70 24.30 -11.18 8.72
C ASP A 70 23.04 -11.76 8.07
N TYR A 71 21.93 -11.73 8.82
CA TYR A 71 20.63 -12.17 8.30
C TYR A 71 20.14 -11.36 7.11
N LYS A 72 20.65 -10.14 6.94
CA LYS A 72 20.31 -9.28 5.82
C LYS A 72 20.87 -9.87 4.53
N SER A 73 22.16 -10.19 4.49
CA SER A 73 22.75 -10.87 3.33
C SER A 73 22.04 -12.18 3.02
N ASP A 74 21.81 -13.02 4.04
CA ASP A 74 21.14 -14.32 3.86
C ASP A 74 19.73 -14.18 3.27
N PHE A 75 18.96 -13.21 3.73
CA PHE A 75 17.62 -12.93 3.21
C PHE A 75 17.63 -12.58 1.73
N TYR A 76 18.49 -11.65 1.31
CA TYR A 76 18.56 -11.28 -0.10
C TYR A 76 19.10 -12.40 -0.98
N GLN A 77 19.97 -13.26 -0.46
CA GLN A 77 20.36 -14.49 -1.16
C GLN A 77 19.17 -15.42 -1.38
N GLN A 78 18.28 -15.59 -0.39
CA GLN A 78 17.05 -16.36 -0.58
C GLN A 78 16.12 -15.69 -1.59
N LEU A 79 15.94 -14.37 -1.54
CA LEU A 79 15.15 -13.65 -2.55
C LEU A 79 15.69 -13.83 -3.97
N ASN A 80 17.01 -13.86 -4.12
CA ASN A 80 17.65 -14.07 -5.42
C ASN A 80 17.44 -15.50 -5.97
N ARG A 81 17.18 -16.49 -5.10
CA ARG A 81 16.86 -17.87 -5.50
C ARG A 81 15.44 -18.02 -6.04
N LEU A 82 14.55 -17.11 -5.67
CA LEU A 82 13.16 -17.08 -6.14
C LEU A 82 13.04 -16.47 -7.56
N ASP A 83 14.16 -16.05 -8.15
CA ASP A 83 14.19 -15.49 -9.50
C ASP A 83 13.64 -16.48 -10.52
N GLY A 84 12.69 -16.02 -11.35
CA GLY A 84 11.94 -16.84 -12.31
C GLY A 84 10.90 -17.79 -11.69
N GLN A 85 10.92 -18.06 -10.39
CA GLN A 85 9.91 -18.93 -9.75
C GLN A 85 8.58 -18.19 -9.51
N LEU A 86 8.63 -16.86 -9.44
CA LEU A 86 7.47 -16.01 -9.16
C LEU A 86 6.79 -15.49 -10.44
N ASP A 87 7.17 -15.98 -11.62
CA ASP A 87 6.61 -15.53 -12.91
C ASP A 87 5.10 -15.78 -13.05
N THR A 88 4.56 -16.73 -12.28
CA THR A 88 3.12 -17.01 -12.22
C THR A 88 2.39 -16.22 -11.14
N VAL A 89 3.13 -15.53 -10.25
CA VAL A 89 2.62 -14.84 -9.07
C VAL A 89 3.01 -13.36 -9.12
N PRO A 90 2.28 -12.53 -9.88
CA PRO A 90 2.68 -11.15 -10.18
C PRO A 90 2.89 -10.30 -8.91
N LEU A 91 2.00 -10.43 -7.93
CA LEU A 91 2.06 -9.68 -6.67
C LEU A 91 3.38 -9.91 -5.92
N LEU A 92 3.77 -11.16 -5.73
CA LEU A 92 5.01 -11.49 -5.03
C LEU A 92 6.23 -11.19 -5.88
N LYS A 93 6.16 -11.39 -7.20
CA LYS A 93 7.26 -11.03 -8.11
C LYS A 93 7.61 -9.55 -8.01
N GLY A 94 6.61 -8.67 -8.05
CA GLY A 94 6.82 -7.22 -7.91
C GLY A 94 7.41 -6.84 -6.56
N ALA A 95 6.93 -7.46 -5.49
CA ALA A 95 7.47 -7.25 -4.15
C ALA A 95 8.94 -7.69 -4.03
N VAL A 96 9.26 -8.89 -4.52
CA VAL A 96 10.62 -9.45 -4.46
C VAL A 96 11.60 -8.67 -5.33
N ASP A 97 11.21 -8.28 -6.55
CA ASP A 97 12.06 -7.45 -7.42
C ASP A 97 12.33 -6.08 -6.82
N ALA A 98 11.31 -5.44 -6.23
CA ALA A 98 11.48 -4.18 -5.50
C ALA A 98 12.49 -4.30 -4.35
N LEU A 99 12.40 -5.39 -3.56
CA LEU A 99 13.37 -5.66 -2.49
C LEU A 99 14.77 -5.89 -3.04
N ARG A 100 14.92 -6.76 -4.04
CA ARG A 100 16.22 -7.04 -4.67
C ARG A 100 16.87 -5.76 -5.19
N TYR A 101 16.08 -4.85 -5.76
CA TYR A 101 16.58 -3.56 -6.24
C TYR A 101 17.01 -2.64 -5.09
N LEU A 102 16.20 -2.50 -4.03
CA LEU A 102 16.57 -1.73 -2.84
C LEU A 102 17.82 -2.31 -2.14
N GLY A 103 17.99 -3.63 -2.18
CA GLY A 103 19.15 -4.34 -1.66
C GLY A 103 20.40 -4.24 -2.54
N SER A 104 20.33 -3.59 -3.72
CA SER A 104 21.40 -3.53 -4.73
C SER A 104 21.82 -4.90 -5.30
N TYR A 105 20.91 -5.89 -5.28
CA TYR A 105 21.13 -7.22 -5.86
C TYR A 105 20.73 -7.30 -7.33
N ILE A 106 19.83 -6.42 -7.77
CA ILE A 106 19.56 -6.16 -9.19
C ILE A 106 19.81 -4.68 -9.48
N ASP A 107 20.29 -4.40 -10.69
CA ASP A 107 20.49 -3.03 -11.16
C ASP A 107 19.23 -2.47 -11.81
N GLU A 108 19.23 -1.15 -12.04
CA GLU A 108 18.12 -0.45 -12.70
C GLU A 108 17.82 -1.02 -14.08
N LYS A 109 18.84 -1.48 -14.83
CA LYS A 109 18.66 -2.05 -16.17
C LYS A 109 17.91 -3.37 -16.13
N THR A 110 18.23 -4.23 -15.17
CA THR A 110 17.54 -5.52 -14.98
C THR A 110 16.09 -5.27 -14.58
N LEU A 111 15.85 -4.38 -13.61
CA LEU A 111 14.49 -4.03 -13.21
C LEU A 111 13.69 -3.41 -14.37
N ALA A 112 14.31 -2.50 -15.13
CA ALA A 112 13.69 -1.90 -16.31
C ALA A 112 13.37 -2.95 -17.39
N ALA A 113 14.22 -3.95 -17.60
CA ALA A 113 13.95 -5.03 -18.55
C ALA A 113 12.74 -5.87 -18.12
N VAL A 114 12.65 -6.23 -16.83
CA VAL A 114 11.49 -6.94 -16.27
C VAL A 114 10.22 -6.10 -16.41
N LEU A 115 10.30 -4.81 -16.10
CA LEU A 115 9.18 -3.88 -16.28
C LEU A 115 8.72 -3.80 -17.73
N ASN A 116 9.65 -3.64 -18.67
CA ASN A 116 9.32 -3.62 -20.09
C ASN A 116 8.61 -4.91 -20.54
N ALA A 117 9.06 -6.07 -20.06
CA ALA A 117 8.44 -7.35 -20.38
C ALA A 117 7.03 -7.47 -19.76
N THR A 118 6.90 -7.15 -18.47
CA THR A 118 5.65 -7.25 -17.71
C THR A 118 4.58 -6.28 -18.24
N PHE A 119 4.96 -5.07 -18.65
CA PHE A 119 4.05 -4.05 -19.18
C PHE A 119 3.98 -4.05 -20.72
N SER A 120 4.54 -5.06 -21.40
CA SER A 120 4.46 -5.17 -22.86
C SER A 120 3.03 -5.45 -23.33
N THR A 121 2.73 -5.09 -24.59
CA THR A 121 1.39 -5.23 -25.20
C THR A 121 0.90 -6.69 -25.32
N GLY A 122 1.76 -7.69 -25.09
CA GLY A 122 1.40 -9.11 -25.09
C GLY A 122 1.11 -9.69 -23.70
N SER A 123 1.31 -8.92 -22.63
CA SER A 123 1.14 -9.38 -21.24
C SER A 123 -0.29 -9.19 -20.75
N SER A 124 -0.74 -10.03 -19.80
CA SER A 124 -2.05 -9.86 -19.14
C SER A 124 -2.06 -8.53 -18.36
N PRO A 125 -3.07 -7.67 -18.60
CA PRO A 125 -3.28 -6.43 -17.84
C PRO A 125 -3.30 -6.65 -16.33
N GLU A 126 -3.99 -7.70 -15.88
CA GLU A 126 -4.14 -8.09 -14.47
C GLU A 126 -2.80 -8.48 -13.87
N HIS A 127 -1.96 -9.18 -14.66
CA HIS A 127 -0.61 -9.55 -14.26
C HIS A 127 0.29 -8.30 -14.07
N ALA A 128 0.22 -7.34 -15.00
CA ALA A 128 1.00 -6.11 -14.89
C ALA A 128 0.60 -5.26 -13.67
N ILE A 129 -0.69 -5.21 -13.36
CA ILE A 129 -1.20 -4.51 -12.18
C ILE A 129 -0.83 -5.22 -10.90
N GLY A 130 -0.99 -6.54 -10.82
CA GLY A 130 -0.57 -7.30 -9.65
C GLY A 130 0.92 -7.05 -9.35
N TYR A 131 1.75 -7.02 -10.39
CA TYR A 131 3.17 -6.70 -10.27
C TYR A 131 3.40 -5.27 -9.75
N PHE A 132 2.70 -4.28 -10.31
CA PHE A 132 2.77 -2.89 -9.85
C PHE A 132 2.35 -2.73 -8.39
N VAL A 133 1.24 -3.35 -7.98
CA VAL A 133 0.74 -3.34 -6.61
C VAL A 133 1.76 -3.97 -5.67
N GLY A 134 2.41 -5.07 -6.07
CA GLY A 134 3.50 -5.71 -5.33
C GLY A 134 4.66 -4.77 -5.05
N ILE A 135 5.10 -4.02 -6.06
CA ILE A 135 6.12 -2.97 -5.92
C ILE A 135 5.64 -1.89 -4.94
N MET A 136 4.45 -1.33 -5.16
CA MET A 136 3.94 -0.20 -4.37
C MET A 136 3.74 -0.53 -2.90
N ARG A 137 3.38 -1.77 -2.57
CA ARG A 137 3.23 -2.21 -1.18
C ARG A 137 4.54 -2.45 -0.46
N THR A 138 5.62 -2.66 -1.20
CA THR A 138 6.91 -3.06 -0.65
C THR A 138 7.91 -1.91 -0.63
N ALA A 139 7.90 -1.10 -1.67
CA ALA A 139 8.81 0.02 -1.87
C ALA A 139 8.08 1.14 -2.66
N PRO A 140 7.08 1.82 -2.06
CA PRO A 140 6.33 2.87 -2.72
C PRO A 140 7.22 4.02 -3.21
N GLU A 141 8.36 4.27 -2.56
CA GLU A 141 9.34 5.27 -2.97
C GLU A 141 9.97 5.02 -4.35
N LEU A 142 9.90 3.79 -4.88
CA LEU A 142 10.42 3.47 -6.20
C LEU A 142 9.67 4.18 -7.32
N VAL A 143 8.39 4.50 -7.12
CA VAL A 143 7.59 5.23 -8.12
C VAL A 143 8.15 6.63 -8.40
N ILE A 144 8.83 7.23 -7.42
CA ILE A 144 9.48 8.54 -7.55
C ILE A 144 10.89 8.40 -8.13
N ARG A 145 11.61 7.35 -7.73
CA ARG A 145 13.00 7.13 -8.18
C ARG A 145 13.09 6.63 -9.62
N LEU A 146 12.06 5.92 -10.09
CA LEU A 146 12.03 5.27 -11.39
C LEU A 146 10.82 5.79 -12.19
N PRO A 147 10.93 6.97 -12.83
CA PRO A 147 9.83 7.55 -13.63
C PRO A 147 9.31 6.60 -14.72
N LEU A 148 10.15 5.66 -15.18
CA LEU A 148 9.74 4.61 -16.13
C LEU A 148 8.56 3.76 -15.62
N LEU A 149 8.45 3.49 -14.32
CA LEU A 149 7.32 2.75 -13.75
C LEU A 149 5.99 3.42 -14.06
N VAL A 150 5.95 4.74 -13.85
CA VAL A 150 4.76 5.56 -14.07
C VAL A 150 4.45 5.66 -15.55
N ASN A 151 5.46 5.79 -16.41
CA ASN A 151 5.27 5.86 -17.86
C ASN A 151 4.70 4.56 -18.43
N HIS A 152 5.21 3.41 -17.97
CA HIS A 152 4.68 2.11 -18.35
C HIS A 152 3.25 1.90 -17.87
N LEU A 153 2.96 2.26 -16.62
CA LEU A 153 1.59 2.23 -16.11
C LEU A 153 0.66 3.13 -16.93
N ASN A 154 1.04 4.39 -17.18
CA ASN A 154 0.23 5.33 -17.96
C ASN A 154 -0.05 4.81 -19.38
N SER A 155 0.98 4.30 -20.05
CA SER A 155 0.84 3.71 -21.39
C SER A 155 -0.08 2.49 -21.42
N LEU A 156 -0.07 1.69 -20.34
CA LEU A 156 -0.92 0.51 -20.20
C LEU A 156 -2.37 0.92 -19.95
N LEU A 157 -2.60 1.90 -19.06
CA LEU A 157 -3.94 2.45 -18.78
C LEU A 157 -4.59 3.07 -20.02
N GLN A 158 -3.81 3.72 -20.90
CA GLN A 158 -4.33 4.31 -22.15
C GLN A 158 -4.86 3.26 -23.16
N GLN A 159 -4.44 2.00 -23.05
CA GLN A 159 -4.87 0.93 -23.95
C GLN A 159 -6.17 0.26 -23.50
N TRP A 160 -6.67 0.59 -22.31
CA TRP A 160 -7.85 -0.04 -21.74
C TRP A 160 -9.13 0.70 -22.08
N ASP A 161 -10.20 -0.07 -22.12
CA ASP A 161 -11.57 0.41 -22.10
C ASP A 161 -11.99 0.84 -20.69
N GLU A 162 -13.07 1.63 -20.64
CA GLU A 162 -13.59 2.24 -19.41
C GLU A 162 -13.97 1.19 -18.36
N GLU A 163 -14.56 0.06 -18.78
CA GLU A 163 -14.98 -1.00 -17.86
C GLU A 163 -13.80 -1.64 -17.12
N ARG A 164 -12.71 -1.98 -17.84
CA ARG A 164 -11.49 -2.54 -17.20
C ARG A 164 -10.82 -1.52 -16.30
N PHE A 165 -10.77 -0.26 -16.71
CA PHE A 165 -10.22 0.81 -15.88
C PHE A 165 -10.98 0.93 -14.56
N ILE A 166 -12.32 0.90 -14.58
CA ILE A 166 -13.15 0.96 -13.38
C ILE A 166 -12.92 -0.24 -12.45
N GLN A 167 -12.73 -1.44 -13.00
CA GLN A 167 -12.48 -2.65 -12.21
C GLN A 167 -11.17 -2.58 -11.42
N ILE A 168 -10.12 -2.01 -12.01
CA ILE A 168 -8.76 -1.96 -11.43
C ILE A 168 -8.52 -0.69 -10.60
N LEU A 169 -9.36 0.33 -10.75
CA LEU A 169 -9.26 1.60 -10.02
C LEU A 169 -9.15 1.45 -8.48
N PRO A 170 -9.87 0.52 -7.81
CA PRO A 170 -9.72 0.31 -6.37
C PRO A 170 -8.29 -0.09 -5.98
N ASP A 171 -7.68 -1.02 -6.72
CA ASP A 171 -6.33 -1.52 -6.45
C ASP A 171 -5.29 -0.42 -6.66
N LEU A 172 -5.46 0.38 -7.71
CA LEU A 172 -4.60 1.55 -7.96
C LEU A 172 -4.74 2.59 -6.85
N ARG A 173 -5.96 2.93 -6.42
CA ARG A 173 -6.17 3.84 -5.29
C ARG A 173 -5.52 3.33 -4.02
N PHE A 174 -5.63 2.03 -3.75
CA PHE A 174 -4.99 1.41 -2.60
C PHE A 174 -3.46 1.50 -2.70
N ALA A 175 -2.89 1.17 -3.86
CA ALA A 175 -1.45 1.25 -4.09
C ALA A 175 -0.92 2.69 -3.90
N PHE A 176 -1.59 3.70 -4.47
CA PHE A 176 -1.19 5.10 -4.31
C PHE A 176 -1.43 5.66 -2.91
N SER A 177 -2.34 5.07 -2.11
CA SER A 177 -2.57 5.48 -0.72
C SER A 177 -1.37 5.22 0.21
N GLN A 178 -0.43 4.37 -0.22
CA GLN A 178 0.82 4.11 0.50
C GLN A 178 1.83 5.28 0.38
N LEU A 179 1.62 6.21 -0.54
CA LEU A 179 2.49 7.37 -0.72
C LEU A 179 2.21 8.44 0.34
N ASN A 180 3.27 9.05 0.87
CA ASN A 180 3.12 10.22 1.73
C ASN A 180 2.67 11.46 0.92
N PRO A 181 2.15 12.52 1.58
CA PRO A 181 1.64 13.71 0.86
C PRO A 181 2.65 14.34 -0.09
N LYS A 182 3.94 14.36 0.27
CA LYS A 182 5.01 14.92 -0.56
C LYS A 182 5.26 14.07 -1.81
N GLN A 183 5.37 12.75 -1.65
CA GLN A 183 5.53 11.81 -2.77
C GLN A 183 4.33 11.87 -3.72
N ASN A 184 3.11 11.99 -3.18
CA ASN A 184 1.91 12.11 -3.99
C ASN A 184 1.89 13.41 -4.79
N ALA A 185 2.31 14.54 -4.19
CA ALA A 185 2.45 15.81 -4.89
C ALA A 185 3.52 15.76 -6.00
N GLU A 186 4.68 15.14 -5.72
CA GLU A 186 5.74 14.94 -6.72
C GLU A 186 5.27 14.07 -7.89
N LEU A 187 4.58 12.96 -7.61
CA LEU A 187 4.01 12.09 -8.63
C LEU A 187 2.93 12.81 -9.46
N ALA A 188 2.03 13.55 -8.81
CA ALA A 188 1.01 14.33 -9.50
C ALA A 188 1.63 15.39 -10.43
N GLN A 189 2.69 16.08 -9.99
CA GLN A 189 3.42 17.05 -10.81
C GLN A 189 4.12 16.39 -11.99
N TYR A 190 4.72 15.22 -11.78
CA TYR A 190 5.34 14.44 -12.85
C TYR A 190 4.32 14.06 -13.93
N ILE A 191 3.18 13.48 -13.52
CA ILE A 191 2.11 13.06 -14.44
C ILE A 191 1.48 14.26 -15.16
N ALA A 192 1.29 15.39 -14.47
CA ALA A 192 0.75 16.60 -15.07
C ALA A 192 1.65 17.15 -16.18
N ASN A 193 2.96 17.18 -15.94
CA ASN A 193 3.94 17.59 -16.93
C ASN A 193 3.96 16.63 -18.14
N ASP A 194 3.82 15.32 -17.90
CA ASP A 194 3.78 14.29 -18.95
C ASP A 194 2.53 14.41 -19.84
N ILE A 195 1.36 14.66 -19.24
CA ILE A 195 0.07 14.80 -19.94
C ILE A 195 -0.14 16.22 -20.49
N GLY A 196 0.67 17.20 -20.07
CA GLY A 196 0.52 18.62 -20.44
C GLY A 196 -0.64 19.33 -19.74
N LEU A 197 -1.06 18.83 -18.57
CA LEU A 197 -2.10 19.44 -17.72
C LEU A 197 -1.46 20.38 -16.69
N ASP A 198 -2.14 21.50 -16.39
CA ASP A 198 -1.71 22.40 -15.31
C ASP A 198 -1.96 21.73 -13.94
N THR A 199 -0.93 21.67 -13.09
CA THR A 199 -1.03 21.04 -11.76
C THR A 199 -2.00 21.71 -10.81
N GLN A 200 -2.35 22.97 -11.08
CA GLN A 200 -3.42 23.66 -10.36
C GLN A 200 -4.78 22.97 -10.55
N ALA A 201 -5.02 22.31 -11.69
CA ALA A 201 -6.25 21.56 -11.94
C ALA A 201 -6.34 20.24 -11.15
N LEU A 202 -5.19 19.59 -10.87
CA LEU A 202 -5.13 18.37 -10.06
C LEU A 202 -5.32 18.67 -8.56
N SER A 203 -4.82 19.82 -8.10
CA SER A 203 -4.91 20.26 -6.70
C SER A 203 -6.36 20.50 -6.24
N LEU A 204 -7.30 20.74 -7.15
CA LEU A 204 -8.72 20.93 -6.83
C LEU A 204 -9.39 19.69 -6.22
N TRP A 205 -8.81 18.50 -6.39
CA TRP A 205 -9.37 17.24 -5.88
C TRP A 205 -8.84 16.85 -4.48
N GLN A 206 -7.75 17.47 -4.01
CA GLN A 206 -7.30 17.39 -2.63
C GLN A 206 -7.76 18.66 -1.90
N SER A 207 -9.01 18.65 -1.44
CA SER A 207 -9.50 19.74 -0.58
C SER A 207 -8.81 19.69 0.78
N GLU A 208 -7.64 20.32 0.90
CA GLU A 208 -7.13 20.78 2.19
C GLU A 208 -8.05 21.92 2.66
N PHE A 209 -9.00 21.60 3.52
CA PHE A 209 -9.82 22.64 4.16
C PHE A 209 -8.93 23.46 5.10
N SER A 210 -8.64 24.70 4.73
CA SER A 210 -7.94 25.63 5.62
C SER A 210 -8.77 25.88 6.89
N ALA A 211 -8.09 26.18 8.02
CA ALA A 211 -8.76 26.53 9.27
C ALA A 211 -9.78 27.68 9.09
N LYS A 212 -9.52 28.59 8.16
CA LYS A 212 -10.43 29.68 7.79
C LYS A 212 -11.70 29.18 7.10
N GLN A 213 -11.60 28.25 6.16
CA GLN A 213 -12.77 27.63 5.49
C GLN A 213 -13.61 26.81 6.48
N MET A 214 -12.97 26.13 7.44
CA MET A 214 -13.68 25.40 8.50
C MET A 214 -14.44 26.35 9.44
N LEU A 215 -13.86 27.52 9.75
CA LEU A 215 -14.52 28.59 10.51
C LEU A 215 -15.68 29.25 9.73
N GLU A 216 -15.55 29.38 8.42
CA GLU A 216 -16.62 29.90 7.55
C GLU A 216 -17.77 28.89 7.43
N ALA A 217 -17.46 27.60 7.24
CA ALA A 217 -18.45 26.53 7.21
C ALA A 217 -19.21 26.39 8.54
N THR A 218 -18.52 26.49 9.69
CA THR A 218 -19.17 26.45 11.00
C THR A 218 -20.07 27.67 11.24
N LYS A 219 -19.63 28.88 10.86
CA LYS A 219 -20.47 30.09 10.91
C LYS A 219 -21.68 29.98 9.99
N LEU A 220 -21.52 29.42 8.79
CA LEU A 220 -22.62 29.19 7.86
C LEU A 220 -23.62 28.19 8.43
N ASN A 221 -23.14 27.09 9.00
CA ASN A 221 -23.99 26.08 9.65
C ASN A 221 -24.77 26.68 10.82
N GLN A 222 -24.14 27.50 11.67
CA GLN A 222 -24.83 28.20 12.76
C GLN A 222 -25.90 29.16 12.24
N LYS A 223 -25.63 29.92 11.17
CA LYS A 223 -26.63 30.79 10.54
C LYS A 223 -27.80 30.00 9.95
N LEU A 224 -27.53 28.86 9.33
CA LEU A 224 -28.57 27.98 8.80
C LEU A 224 -29.44 27.41 9.92
N GLN A 225 -28.82 26.91 10.99
CA GLN A 225 -29.55 26.43 12.17
C GLN A 225 -30.40 27.53 12.80
N GLN A 226 -29.88 28.75 12.91
CA GLN A 226 -30.64 29.88 13.42
C GLN A 226 -31.84 30.20 12.51
N ARG A 227 -31.65 30.27 11.18
CA ARG A 227 -32.76 30.52 10.25
C ARG A 227 -33.82 29.42 10.28
N ILE A 228 -33.41 28.16 10.34
CA ILE A 228 -34.33 27.01 10.46
C ILE A 228 -35.13 27.09 11.76
N LYS A 229 -34.49 27.50 12.87
CA LYS A 229 -35.18 27.74 14.15
C LYS A 229 -36.17 28.90 14.06
N THR A 230 -35.77 30.03 13.48
CA THR A 230 -36.62 31.22 13.36
C THR A 230 -37.81 31.00 12.42
N GLN A 231 -37.64 30.18 11.39
CA GLN A 231 -38.71 29.84 10.44
C GLN A 231 -39.60 28.69 10.93
N GLY A 232 -39.40 28.17 12.15
CA GLY A 232 -40.24 27.12 12.73
C GLY A 232 -40.14 25.77 12.01
N MET A 233 -39.17 25.57 11.12
CA MET A 233 -39.03 24.36 10.30
C MET A 233 -38.35 23.20 11.04
N ILE A 234 -38.08 23.34 12.34
CA ILE A 234 -37.48 22.27 13.16
C ILE A 234 -38.41 21.05 13.20
N SER A 235 -39.73 21.28 13.31
CA SER A 235 -40.74 20.23 13.36
C SER A 235 -40.78 19.36 12.09
N TRP A 236 -40.41 19.93 10.94
CA TRP A 236 -40.31 19.21 9.66
C TRP A 236 -39.14 18.21 9.64
N PHE A 237 -38.04 18.53 10.33
CA PHE A 237 -36.90 17.62 10.48
C PHE A 237 -37.11 16.59 11.60
N GLU A 238 -37.87 16.92 12.64
CA GLU A 238 -38.24 15.99 13.71
C GLU A 238 -39.29 14.97 13.27
N ALA A 239 -40.29 15.38 12.48
CA ALA A 239 -41.30 14.48 11.91
C ALA A 239 -40.70 13.38 11.03
N LYS A 240 -39.61 13.68 10.31
CA LYS A 240 -38.86 12.69 9.51
C LYS A 240 -38.03 11.71 10.36
N LYS A 241 -37.77 12.02 11.63
CA LYS A 241 -37.03 11.15 12.55
C LYS A 241 -37.96 10.14 13.23
N THR A 242 -39.23 10.48 13.41
CA THR A 242 -40.26 9.60 13.98
C THR A 242 -40.78 8.55 12.99
N GLU A 243 -40.76 8.79 11.68
CA GLU A 243 -41.18 7.77 10.69
C GLU A 243 -40.16 6.61 10.51
N LYS A 244 -38.90 6.79 10.92
CA LYS A 244 -37.87 5.73 10.82
C LYS A 244 -37.73 4.89 12.10
N GLY A 245 -38.54 5.16 13.12
CA GLY A 245 -38.53 4.48 14.41
C GLY A 245 -39.70 3.54 14.68
N ASP A 246 -40.66 3.39 13.76
CA ASP A 246 -41.89 2.61 13.98
C ASP A 246 -42.10 1.52 12.91
N HIS A 247 -41.05 0.75 12.62
CA HIS A 247 -41.16 -0.53 11.94
C HIS A 247 -40.30 -1.59 12.67
N SER A 248 -40.65 -1.87 13.93
CA SER A 248 -40.48 -3.20 14.53
C SER A 248 -41.17 -3.25 15.89
N HIS A 249 -42.45 -3.64 15.93
CA HIS A 249 -43.01 -4.62 16.88
C HIS A 249 -44.52 -4.72 16.68
N GLY A 250 -44.99 -5.85 16.14
CA GLY A 250 -46.41 -6.19 16.13
C GLY A 250 -46.85 -6.98 14.90
N GLU A 251 -46.41 -8.23 14.76
CA GLU A 251 -47.23 -9.27 14.13
C GLU A 251 -47.34 -10.45 15.10
N ALA A 252 -48.53 -11.03 15.08
CA ALA A 252 -49.17 -11.90 16.07
C ALA A 252 -48.53 -13.29 16.22
#